data_AF-A0A8C9BS15-F1
#
_entry.id   AF-A0A8C9BS15-F1
#
_cell.length_a   1.000
_cell.length_b   1.000
_cell.length_c   1.000
_cell.angle_alpha   90.00
_cell.angle_beta   90.00
_cell.angle_gamma   90.00
#
_symmetry.space_group_name_H-M   'P 1'
#
loop_
_entity.id
_entity.type
_entity.pdbx_description
1 polymer ?
#
loop_
_entity_poly.entity_id
_entity_poly.type
_entity_poly.pdbx_seq_one_letter_code
_entity_poly.pdbx_strand_id
1 'polypeptide(L)'
;MPLFGSTFSPKKTPPRKSASLSNLHNVSVSTGLDLVCSVTGASSLVSYGKCGPPELDRSTREVELGLDYGTPTMNLAGQSLKFENGQWIAETGVSGGVDRREAQRLRRRNQQLEEENNLLRLKVDILLDMLSETTAESHLMEKELDELKSVSRRRK
;
A
#
# COMPACT_ATOMS: atom_id res chain seq x y z
N MET A 1 5.31 -26.60 -20.70
CA MET A 1 5.45 -25.13 -20.85
C MET A 1 5.72 -24.54 -19.47
N PRO A 2 6.92 -24.02 -19.17
CA PRO A 2 7.15 -23.22 -17.98
C PRO A 2 6.82 -21.75 -18.29
N LEU A 3 5.84 -21.21 -17.55
CA LEU A 3 5.18 -19.92 -17.75
C LEU A 3 5.54 -18.91 -16.64
N PHE A 4 6.83 -18.79 -16.29
CA PHE A 4 7.28 -17.73 -15.37
C PHE A 4 8.57 -17.10 -15.89
N GLY A 5 8.38 -15.98 -16.57
CA GLY A 5 9.43 -15.08 -17.00
C GLY A 5 9.79 -14.07 -15.91
N SER A 6 11.04 -13.60 -16.03
CA SER A 6 11.66 -12.45 -15.37
C SER A 6 11.83 -12.48 -13.85
N THR A 7 13.04 -12.84 -13.45
CA THR A 7 13.77 -12.38 -12.27
C THR A 7 13.51 -10.88 -12.01
N PHE A 8 12.79 -10.57 -10.93
CA PHE A 8 12.60 -9.21 -10.46
C PHE A 8 13.95 -8.62 -10.07
N SER A 9 14.48 -7.73 -10.91
CA SER A 9 15.62 -6.88 -10.58
C SER A 9 15.08 -5.51 -10.18
N PRO A 10 15.15 -5.12 -8.91
CA PRO A 10 14.75 -3.77 -8.51
C PRO A 10 15.67 -2.78 -9.23
N LYS A 11 15.10 -1.93 -10.09
CA LYS A 11 15.88 -0.86 -10.74
C LYS A 11 16.45 0.05 -9.66
N LYS A 12 17.76 0.23 -9.65
CA LYS A 12 18.42 1.21 -8.76
C LYS A 12 17.80 2.57 -9.02
N THR A 13 17.07 3.07 -8.03
CA THR A 13 16.51 4.42 -8.05
C THR A 13 17.68 5.41 -8.10
N PRO A 14 17.68 6.38 -9.04
CA PRO A 14 18.71 7.41 -9.05
C PRO A 14 18.71 8.14 -7.70
N PRO A 15 19.87 8.56 -7.16
CA PRO A 15 19.93 9.27 -5.89
C PRO A 15 19.00 10.47 -5.96
N ARG A 16 18.04 10.51 -5.05
CA ARG A 16 17.05 11.58 -4.94
C ARG A 16 17.84 12.85 -4.60
N LYS A 17 18.07 13.71 -5.58
CA LYS A 17 18.60 15.06 -5.33
C LYS A 17 17.51 15.79 -4.56
N SER A 18 17.68 15.93 -3.24
CA SER A 18 16.86 16.82 -2.44
C SER A 18 16.94 18.21 -3.08
N ALA A 19 15.80 18.82 -3.36
CA ALA A 19 15.78 20.21 -3.80
C ALA A 19 16.44 21.04 -2.69
N SER A 20 17.51 21.76 -3.03
CA SER A 20 18.14 22.69 -2.11
C SER A 20 17.09 23.74 -1.72
N LEU A 21 16.90 23.99 -0.42
CA LEU A 21 15.96 24.98 0.10
C LEU A 21 16.41 26.43 -0.16
N SER A 22 17.22 26.68 -1.19
CA SER A 22 17.79 27.99 -1.50
C SER A 22 16.76 29.02 -1.98
N ASN A 23 15.50 28.61 -2.22
CA ASN A 23 14.44 29.48 -2.72
C ASN A 23 13.38 29.83 -1.68
N LEU A 24 13.57 29.48 -0.40
CA LEU A 24 12.65 29.87 0.67
C LEU A 24 12.92 31.31 1.16
N HIS A 25 13.07 32.28 0.26
CA HIS A 25 13.29 33.69 0.65
C HIS A 25 12.01 34.54 0.68
N ASN A 26 10.84 34.00 0.32
CA ASN A 26 9.59 34.77 0.25
C ASN A 26 8.41 34.11 0.98
N VAL A 27 8.64 33.39 2.08
CA VAL A 27 7.57 33.12 3.05
C VAL A 27 7.69 34.19 4.12
N SER A 28 6.79 35.17 4.01
CA SER A 28 6.58 36.28 4.93
C SER A 28 6.60 35.84 6.39
N VAL A 29 7.72 36.08 7.06
CA VAL A 29 7.77 36.26 8.50
C VAL A 29 7.86 37.76 8.72
N SER A 30 6.76 38.33 9.22
CA SER A 30 6.71 39.70 9.71
C SER A 30 7.58 39.84 10.95
N THR A 31 8.90 39.91 10.78
CA THR A 31 9.80 40.51 11.76
C THR A 31 10.18 41.87 11.22
N GLY A 32 9.54 42.90 11.78
CA GLY A 32 9.92 44.28 11.52
C GLY A 32 11.34 44.52 11.98
N LEU A 33 12.27 44.51 11.03
CA LEU A 33 13.51 45.29 11.02
C LEU A 33 13.84 45.50 9.54
N ASP A 34 13.31 46.58 8.98
CA ASP A 34 13.78 47.13 7.71
C ASP A 34 15.25 47.51 7.88
N LEU A 35 16.17 46.62 7.47
CA LEU A 35 17.56 47.01 7.29
C LEU A 35 17.63 47.80 5.98
N VAL A 36 17.49 49.11 6.10
CA VAL A 36 17.77 50.07 5.03
C VAL A 36 19.21 49.83 4.56
N CYS A 37 19.37 49.22 3.39
CA CYS A 37 20.65 49.23 2.70
C CYS A 37 20.84 50.64 2.13
N SER A 38 21.34 51.55 2.97
CA SER A 38 21.82 52.85 2.54
C SER A 38 23.07 52.63 1.69
N VAL A 39 22.90 52.78 0.38
CA VAL A 39 24.03 52.92 -0.54
C VAL A 39 24.69 54.28 -0.24
N THR A 40 25.76 54.27 0.52
CA THR A 40 26.72 55.38 0.55
C THR A 40 28.06 54.86 0.08
N GLY A 41 28.44 55.29 -1.13
CA GLY A 41 29.72 54.93 -1.73
C GLY A 41 30.89 55.53 -0.95
N ALA A 42 31.95 54.73 -0.82
CA ALA A 42 33.34 55.18 -0.81
C ALA A 42 34.29 53.98 -0.98
N SER A 43 35.20 54.14 -1.95
CA SER A 43 36.57 53.57 -2.04
C SER A 43 36.84 52.08 -1.77
N SER A 44 37.34 51.45 -2.85
CA SER A 44 38.41 50.44 -2.91
C SER A 44 38.81 49.71 -1.63
N LEU A 45 38.50 48.40 -1.60
CA LEU A 45 39.46 47.31 -1.35
C LEU A 45 38.73 45.98 -1.54
N VAL A 46 39.09 45.21 -2.57
CA VAL A 46 38.58 43.85 -2.77
C VAL A 46 39.36 42.92 -1.85
N SER A 47 38.79 42.57 -0.71
CA SER A 47 39.32 41.51 0.16
C SER A 47 38.75 40.16 -0.29
N TYR A 48 39.62 39.24 -0.74
CA TYR A 48 39.24 37.85 -0.95
C TYR A 48 39.02 37.16 0.40
N GLY A 49 37.78 37.21 0.89
CA GLY A 49 37.35 36.44 2.06
C GLY A 49 37.22 34.96 1.70
N LYS A 50 37.98 34.10 2.37
CA LYS A 50 37.85 32.63 2.30
C LYS A 50 36.42 32.27 2.73
N CYS A 51 35.57 31.84 1.80
CA CYS A 51 34.26 31.28 2.16
C CYS A 51 34.47 29.94 2.85
N GLY A 52 34.44 29.93 4.18
CA GLY A 52 34.18 28.71 4.94
C GLY A 52 32.76 28.20 4.62
N PRO A 53 32.47 26.91 4.85
CA PRO A 53 31.11 26.40 4.69
C PRO A 53 30.15 27.28 5.52
N PRO A 54 28.93 27.57 5.03
CA PRO A 54 27.97 28.37 5.79
C PRO A 54 27.72 27.67 7.11
N GLU A 55 28.26 28.23 8.18
CA GLU A 55 27.99 27.80 9.53
C GLU A 55 26.54 28.25 9.80
N LEU A 56 25.60 27.31 9.67
CA LEU A 56 24.22 27.58 10.02
C LEU A 56 24.21 27.94 11.49
N ASP A 57 23.79 29.18 11.79
CA ASP A 57 23.68 29.69 13.15
C ASP A 57 22.97 28.66 14.02
N ARG A 58 23.48 28.47 15.24
CA ARG A 58 22.98 27.48 16.19
C ARG A 58 21.45 27.49 16.31
N SER A 59 20.85 28.67 16.30
CA SER A 59 19.40 28.85 16.37
C SER A 59 18.67 28.29 15.14
N THR A 60 19.19 28.51 13.93
CA THR A 60 18.61 27.98 12.68
C THR A 60 18.74 26.47 12.63
N ARG A 61 19.89 25.94 13.08
CA ARG A 61 20.11 24.49 13.19
C ARG A 61 19.18 23.83 14.20
N GLU A 62 18.92 24.49 15.32
CA GLU A 62 17.99 24.01 16.35
C GLU A 62 16.53 24.06 15.86
N VAL A 63 16.13 25.01 15.02
CA VAL A 63 14.78 25.06 14.43
C VAL A 63 14.59 24.04 13.31
N GLU A 64 15.57 23.87 12.42
CA GLU A 64 15.43 23.01 11.24
C GLU A 64 15.76 21.54 11.51
N LEU A 65 16.68 21.27 12.44
CA LEU A 65 17.23 19.94 12.73
C LEU A 65 17.17 19.60 14.23
N GLY A 66 16.53 20.43 15.06
CA GLY A 66 16.35 20.15 16.47
C GLY A 66 15.36 19.03 16.74
N LEU A 67 15.31 18.62 18.01
CA LEU A 67 14.43 17.54 18.47
C LEU A 67 12.99 18.02 18.75
N ASP A 68 12.67 19.28 18.45
CA ASP A 68 11.38 19.92 18.71
C ASP A 68 10.40 19.71 17.54
N TYR A 69 10.31 18.48 17.00
CA TYR A 69 9.46 18.15 15.85
C TYR A 69 7.95 18.05 16.17
N GLY A 70 7.53 18.42 17.38
CA GLY A 70 6.14 18.32 17.83
C GLY A 70 5.59 16.89 17.77
N THR A 71 4.29 16.74 17.94
CA THR A 71 3.62 15.44 17.77
C THR A 71 3.67 15.02 16.30
N PRO A 72 4.21 13.83 15.96
CA PRO A 72 4.29 13.40 14.56
C PRO A 72 2.91 13.39 13.88
N THR A 73 2.81 14.01 12.71
CA THR A 73 1.58 14.06 11.90
C THR A 73 1.81 13.51 10.51
N MET A 74 0.81 12.87 9.90
CA MET A 74 0.90 12.23 8.58
C MET A 74 -0.38 12.48 7.77
N ASN A 75 -0.23 12.91 6.52
CA ASN A 75 -1.33 13.04 5.57
C ASN A 75 -1.32 11.85 4.61
N LEU A 76 -2.31 10.97 4.73
CA LEU A 76 -2.51 9.82 3.84
C LEU A 76 -3.92 9.85 3.26
N ALA A 77 -4.03 9.75 1.93
CA ALA A 77 -5.31 9.72 1.22
C ALA A 77 -6.26 10.89 1.58
N GLY A 78 -5.71 12.08 1.86
CA GLY A 78 -6.49 13.26 2.25
C GLY A 78 -6.95 13.25 3.72
N GLN A 79 -6.52 12.28 4.52
CA GLN A 79 -6.77 12.21 5.95
C GLN A 79 -5.52 12.66 6.71
N SER A 80 -5.70 13.59 7.66
CA SER A 80 -4.66 14.02 8.60
C SER A 80 -4.68 13.10 9.81
N LEU A 81 -3.55 12.46 10.09
CA LEU A 81 -3.33 11.52 11.18
C LEU A 81 -2.32 12.13 12.17
N LYS A 82 -2.60 12.06 13.47
CA LYS A 82 -1.73 12.49 14.56
C LYS A 82 -1.28 11.26 15.36
N PHE A 83 0.00 11.19 15.71
CA PHE A 83 0.52 10.11 16.53
C PHE A 83 0.37 10.43 18.02
N GLU A 84 -0.58 9.78 18.68
CA GLU A 84 -0.88 10.00 20.10
C GLU A 84 -1.00 8.64 20.81
N ASN A 85 -0.45 8.51 22.01
CA ASN A 85 -0.50 7.27 22.81
C ASN A 85 -0.05 5.99 22.07
N GLY A 86 0.92 6.10 21.16
CA GLY A 86 1.42 4.95 20.40
C GLY A 86 0.58 4.56 19.18
N GLN A 87 -0.46 5.34 18.84
CA GLN A 87 -1.38 5.08 17.74
C GLN A 87 -1.54 6.29 16.83
N TRP A 88 -1.79 6.03 15.54
CA TRP A 88 -2.17 7.06 14.58
C TRP A 88 -3.67 7.33 14.66
N ILE A 89 -4.06 8.51 15.15
CA ILE A 89 -5.44 8.94 15.32
C ILE A 89 -5.79 9.93 14.21
N ALA A 90 -6.88 9.69 13.48
CA ALA A 90 -7.37 10.65 12.50
C ALA A 90 -7.91 11.90 13.19
N GLU A 91 -7.53 13.08 12.70
CA GLU A 91 -8.12 14.34 13.14
C GLU A 91 -9.62 14.30 12.89
N THR A 92 -10.39 14.36 13.97
CA THR A 92 -11.85 14.24 13.93
C THR A 92 -12.42 15.44 13.19
N GLY A 93 -12.76 15.25 11.91
CA GLY A 93 -13.26 16.32 11.06
C GLY A 93 -14.14 15.87 9.91
N VAL A 94 -13.67 14.99 9.01
CA VAL A 94 -14.37 14.84 7.70
C VAL A 94 -14.43 13.39 7.16
N SER A 95 -13.59 12.46 7.58
CA SER A 95 -13.38 11.20 6.84
C SER A 95 -13.86 9.91 7.52
N GLY A 96 -14.14 9.88 8.83
CA GLY A 96 -14.44 8.63 9.55
C GLY A 96 -15.79 7.97 9.23
N GLY A 97 -16.74 8.70 8.62
CA GLY A 97 -18.09 8.20 8.36
C GLY A 97 -18.25 7.42 7.06
N VAL A 98 -17.54 7.83 6.00
CA VAL A 98 -17.63 7.20 4.66
C VAL A 98 -16.86 5.87 4.66
N ASP A 99 -15.64 5.85 5.18
CA ASP A 99 -14.82 4.64 5.31
C ASP A 99 -15.51 3.56 6.15
N ARG A 100 -16.23 3.95 7.22
CA ARG A 100 -16.93 2.98 8.08
C ARG A 100 -18.12 2.33 7.38
N ARG A 101 -18.88 3.08 6.58
CA ARG A 101 -20.02 2.53 5.81
C ARG A 101 -19.54 1.65 4.66
N GLU A 102 -18.51 2.08 3.95
CA GLU A 102 -17.91 1.28 2.88
C GLU A 102 -17.25 0.02 3.44
N ALA A 103 -16.48 0.11 4.53
CA ALA A 103 -15.90 -1.05 5.20
C ALA A 103 -16.97 -2.04 5.67
N GLN A 104 -18.11 -1.56 6.18
CA GLN A 104 -19.24 -2.44 6.52
C GLN A 104 -19.83 -3.13 5.29
N ARG A 105 -20.01 -2.42 4.17
CA ARG A 105 -20.50 -3.01 2.91
C ARG A 105 -19.54 -4.06 2.36
N LEU A 106 -18.24 -3.76 2.36
CA LEU A 106 -17.19 -4.69 1.94
C LEU A 106 -17.16 -5.95 2.81
N ARG A 107 -17.30 -5.82 4.13
CA ARG A 107 -17.41 -6.96 5.05
C ARG A 107 -18.60 -7.86 4.71
N ARG A 108 -19.78 -7.28 4.49
CA ARG A 108 -20.98 -8.05 4.10
C ARG A 108 -20.78 -8.78 2.77
N ARG A 109 -20.18 -8.11 1.78
CA ARG A 109 -19.93 -8.71 0.47
C ARG A 109 -18.89 -9.83 0.54
N ASN A 110 -17.81 -9.67 1.31
CA ASN A 110 -16.84 -10.74 1.51
C ASN A 110 -17.47 -11.95 2.20
N GLN A 111 -18.30 -11.73 3.23
CA GLN A 111 -19.01 -12.83 3.90
C GLN A 111 -19.90 -13.60 2.93
N GLN A 112 -20.68 -12.90 2.09
CA GLN A 112 -21.51 -13.56 1.07
C GLN A 112 -20.67 -14.37 0.08
N LEU A 113 -19.54 -13.81 -0.38
CA LEU A 113 -18.64 -14.50 -1.29
C LEU A 113 -18.01 -15.74 -0.64
N GLU A 114 -17.67 -15.68 0.64
CA GLU A 114 -17.17 -16.84 1.39
C GLU A 114 -18.23 -17.94 1.52
N GLU A 115 -19.48 -17.57 1.83
CA GLU A 115 -20.61 -18.50 1.90
C GLU A 115 -20.91 -19.14 0.54
N GLU A 116 -20.92 -18.35 -0.55
CA GLU A 116 -21.06 -18.86 -1.92
C GLU A 116 -19.91 -19.79 -2.29
N ASN A 117 -18.66 -19.44 -1.94
CA ASN A 117 -17.50 -20.27 -2.23
C ASN A 117 -17.59 -21.63 -1.50
N ASN A 118 -18.00 -21.62 -0.23
CA ASN A 118 -18.21 -22.84 0.53
C ASN A 118 -19.33 -23.71 -0.06
N LEU A 119 -20.45 -23.09 -0.45
CA LEU A 119 -21.54 -23.80 -1.11
C LEU A 119 -21.11 -24.40 -2.45
N LEU A 120 -20.34 -23.66 -3.25
CA LEU A 120 -19.83 -24.14 -4.53
C LEU A 120 -18.91 -25.35 -4.36
N ARG A 121 -18.03 -25.33 -3.35
CA ARG A 121 -17.19 -26.49 -3.02
C ARG A 121 -18.04 -27.71 -2.66
N LEU A 122 -19.00 -27.56 -1.76
CA LEU A 122 -19.91 -28.66 -1.39
C LEU A 122 -20.68 -29.21 -2.59
N LYS A 123 -21.14 -28.35 -3.50
CA LYS A 123 -21.83 -28.79 -4.73
C LYS A 123 -20.92 -29.62 -5.63
N VAL A 124 -19.65 -29.23 -5.76
CA VAL A 124 -18.67 -29.99 -6.54
C VAL A 124 -18.43 -31.36 -5.90
N ASP A 125 -18.25 -31.42 -4.59
CA ASP A 125 -18.01 -32.69 -3.88
C ASP A 125 -19.20 -33.64 -4.04
N ILE A 126 -20.43 -33.17 -3.82
CA ILE A 126 -21.65 -33.99 -4.01
C ILE A 126 -21.80 -34.46 -5.46
N LEU A 127 -21.53 -33.57 -6.43
CA LEU A 127 -21.60 -33.94 -7.85
C LEU A 127 -20.54 -34.99 -8.21
N LEU A 128 -19.34 -34.89 -7.67
CA LEU A 128 -18.29 -35.89 -7.86
C LEU A 128 -18.68 -37.24 -7.26
N ASP A 129 -19.24 -37.24 -6.04
CA ASP A 129 -19.75 -38.46 -5.41
C ASP A 129 -20.82 -39.12 -6.27
N MET A 130 -21.84 -38.38 -6.72
CA MET A 130 -22.92 -38.92 -7.56
C MET A 130 -22.40 -39.45 -8.91
N LEU A 131 -21.45 -38.76 -9.54
CA LEU A 131 -20.85 -39.22 -10.80
C LEU A 131 -20.01 -40.49 -10.59
N SER A 132 -19.28 -40.55 -9.48
CA SER A 132 -18.47 -41.73 -9.14
C SER A 132 -19.35 -42.95 -8.82
N GLU A 133 -20.45 -42.74 -8.09
CA GLU A 133 -21.47 -43.77 -7.80
C GLU A 133 -22.11 -44.27 -9.10
N THR A 134 -22.59 -43.37 -9.96
CA THR A 134 -23.18 -43.72 -11.26
C THR A 134 -22.19 -44.50 -12.13
N THR A 135 -20.91 -44.13 -12.12
CA THR A 135 -19.86 -44.83 -12.88
C THR A 135 -19.62 -46.23 -12.32
N ALA A 136 -19.59 -46.39 -10.99
CA ALA A 136 -19.44 -47.69 -10.34
C ALA A 136 -20.65 -48.60 -10.64
N GLU A 137 -21.88 -48.09 -10.54
CA GLU A 137 -23.10 -48.80 -10.89
C GLU A 137 -23.10 -49.25 -12.36
N SER A 138 -22.70 -48.36 -13.28
CA SER A 138 -22.58 -48.69 -14.71
C SER A 138 -21.61 -49.85 -14.95
N HIS A 139 -20.44 -49.85 -14.30
CA HIS A 139 -19.46 -50.92 -14.44
C HIS A 139 -19.94 -52.25 -13.84
N LEU A 140 -20.69 -52.22 -12.75
CA LEU A 140 -21.30 -53.42 -12.18
C LEU A 140 -22.34 -54.01 -13.14
N MET A 141 -23.25 -53.19 -13.68
CA MET A 141 -24.25 -53.64 -14.65
C MET A 141 -23.63 -54.20 -15.93
N GLU A 142 -22.56 -53.58 -16.45
CA GLU A 142 -21.84 -54.06 -17.63
C GLU A 142 -21.24 -55.46 -17.39
N LYS A 143 -20.64 -55.66 -16.21
CA LYS A 143 -20.08 -56.96 -15.81
C LYS A 143 -21.16 -58.04 -15.69
N GLU A 144 -22.27 -57.74 -15.04
CA GLU A 144 -23.40 -58.68 -14.91
C GLU A 144 -23.96 -59.09 -16.29
N LEU A 145 -24.08 -58.13 -17.21
CA LEU A 145 -24.51 -58.41 -18.59
C LEU A 145 -23.53 -59.33 -19.32
N ASP A 146 -22.24 -59.12 -19.17
CA ASP A 146 -21.22 -59.94 -19.82
C ASP A 146 -21.16 -61.36 -19.22
N GLU A 147 -21.33 -61.49 -17.91
CA GLU A 147 -21.49 -62.80 -17.26
C GLU A 147 -22.70 -63.55 -17.80
N LEU A 148 -23.87 -62.91 -17.88
CA LEU A 148 -25.09 -63.50 -18.45
C LEU A 148 -24.92 -63.92 -19.93
N LYS A 149 -24.28 -63.07 -20.75
CA LYS A 149 -23.96 -63.40 -22.15
C LYS A 149 -23.01 -64.59 -22.25
N SER A 150 -22.04 -64.71 -21.35
CA SER A 150 -21.10 -65.83 -21.34
C SER A 150 -21.79 -67.15 -20.99
N VAL A 151 -22.71 -67.13 -20.02
CA VAL A 151 -23.51 -68.31 -19.63
C VAL A 151 -24.46 -68.71 -20.75
N SER A 152 -25.13 -67.75 -21.39
CA SER A 152 -26.01 -68.01 -22.54
C SER A 152 -25.24 -68.64 -23.71
N ARG A 153 -24.03 -68.13 -24.02
CA ARG A 153 -23.16 -68.72 -25.05
C ARG A 153 -22.71 -70.14 -24.72
N ARG A 154 -22.44 -70.46 -23.45
CA ARG A 154 -22.05 -71.82 -23.03
C ARG A 154 -23.18 -72.84 -23.09
N ARG A 155 -24.43 -72.39 -23.01
CA ARG A 155 -25.63 -73.26 -23.01
C ARG A 155 -26.14 -73.60 -24.41
N LYS A 156 -25.55 -73.03 -25.46
CA LYS A 156 -25.92 -73.21 -26.86
C LYS A 156 -24.84 -74.01 -27.58
#